data_AF-A0A3G1J0B6-F1
#
_entry.id   AF-A0A3G1J0B6-F1
#
_cell.length_a   1.000
_cell.length_b   1.000
_cell.length_c   1.000
_cell.angle_alpha   90.00
_cell.angle_beta   90.00
_cell.angle_gamma   90.00
#
_symmetry.space_group_name_H-M   'P 1'
#
loop_
_entity.id
_entity.type
_entity.pdbx_description
1 polymer ?
#
loop_
_entity_poly.entity_id
_entity_poly.type
_entity_poly.pdbx_seq_one_letter_code
_entity_poly.pdbx_strand_id
1 'polypeptide(L)'
;MVKVYSTALIVKVMRRPPSGEEPDAAAASAVPWEGGSPADYVGWTLIQASHALNRHVEALLGGLGLTPTQFGVLVQLSLRPDLGSGQLARLVLVTPQSMGQLIRSLERAGWVTREQGVGRGRRVRIRVTAAGRDVLRRATPVVGALNVAEVLGLTVEERWVLNRLLHKVRDAVTAPEFRDNARARIAADPG
;
A
#
# COMPACT_ATOMS: atom_id res chain seq x y z
N MET A 1 -34.60 39.82 18.30
CA MET A 1 -33.63 40.59 17.48
C MET A 1 -32.80 39.57 16.71
N VAL A 2 -33.23 39.16 15.50
CA VAL A 2 -32.91 39.77 14.18
C VAL A 2 -31.43 39.51 13.84
N LYS A 3 -31.04 38.75 12.81
CA LYS A 3 -31.46 38.89 11.40
C LYS A 3 -31.21 37.62 10.56
N VAL A 4 -32.17 37.34 9.69
CA VAL A 4 -32.14 36.43 8.54
C VAL A 4 -31.48 37.14 7.35
N TYR A 5 -30.68 36.43 6.55
CA TYR A 5 -30.30 36.82 5.17
C TYR A 5 -30.48 35.55 4.32
N SER A 6 -31.57 35.36 3.56
CA SER A 6 -32.08 36.08 2.38
C SER A 6 -31.27 35.83 1.11
N THR A 7 -31.88 35.00 0.28
CA THR A 7 -31.79 34.73 -1.17
C THR A 7 -31.27 35.88 -2.04
N ALA A 8 -30.37 35.58 -2.98
CA ALA A 8 -30.30 36.24 -4.28
C ALA A 8 -29.66 35.31 -5.34
N LEU A 9 -30.53 34.72 -6.18
CA LEU A 9 -30.20 34.14 -7.47
C LEU A 9 -30.19 35.28 -8.49
N ILE A 10 -29.07 35.56 -9.16
CA ILE A 10 -29.04 36.36 -10.40
C ILE A 10 -28.09 35.72 -11.41
N VAL A 11 -28.56 35.74 -12.64
CA VAL A 11 -28.19 34.98 -13.83
C VAL A 11 -27.14 35.74 -14.66
N LYS A 12 -26.21 34.96 -15.27
CA LYS A 12 -25.52 35.20 -16.56
C LYS A 12 -24.37 36.21 -16.61
N VAL A 13 -23.17 35.68 -16.90
CA VAL A 13 -22.49 36.00 -18.17
C VAL A 13 -21.82 34.72 -18.71
N MET A 14 -22.42 34.18 -19.77
CA MET A 14 -21.76 33.33 -20.75
C MET A 14 -20.62 34.17 -21.35
N ARG A 15 -19.39 34.02 -20.84
CA ARG A 15 -18.21 34.51 -21.55
C ARG A 15 -17.92 33.49 -22.65
N ARG A 16 -18.23 33.88 -23.89
CA ARG A 16 -17.67 33.25 -25.09
C ARG A 16 -16.15 33.20 -24.91
N PRO A 17 -15.49 32.03 -25.07
CA PRO A 17 -14.04 31.98 -25.00
C PRO A 17 -13.46 32.88 -26.10
N PRO A 18 -12.33 33.55 -25.86
CA PRO A 18 -11.66 34.34 -26.89
C PRO A 18 -11.35 33.42 -28.08
N SER A 19 -11.85 33.79 -29.25
CA SER A 19 -11.53 33.15 -30.52
C SER A 19 -10.03 33.32 -30.78
N GLY A 20 -9.24 32.26 -30.59
CA GLY A 20 -7.82 32.25 -30.94
C GLY A 20 -6.88 31.42 -30.06
N GLU A 21 -7.34 30.69 -29.05
CA GLU A 21 -6.50 29.64 -28.45
C GLU A 21 -6.48 28.45 -29.41
N GLU A 22 -5.34 28.23 -30.07
CA GLU A 22 -5.04 26.95 -30.69
C GLU A 22 -5.33 25.84 -29.66
N PRO A 23 -6.03 24.76 -30.04
CA PRO A 23 -6.26 23.65 -29.12
C PRO A 23 -4.91 23.25 -28.54
N ASP A 24 -4.82 23.21 -27.20
CA ASP A 24 -3.63 22.78 -26.48
C ASP A 24 -3.06 21.55 -27.20
N ALA A 25 -1.88 21.70 -27.80
CA ALA A 25 -1.28 20.67 -28.62
C ALA A 25 -1.11 19.36 -27.82
N ALA A 26 -1.06 19.44 -26.48
CA ALA A 26 -1.09 18.29 -25.59
C ALA A 26 -2.45 17.56 -25.64
N ALA A 27 -3.58 18.28 -25.59
CA ALA A 27 -4.93 17.71 -25.68
C ALA A 27 -5.22 17.13 -27.07
N ALA A 28 -4.68 17.74 -28.14
CA ALA A 28 -4.82 17.24 -29.51
C ALA A 28 -4.03 15.95 -29.79
N SER A 29 -3.01 15.66 -28.95
CA SER A 29 -2.19 14.43 -29.02
C SER A 29 -2.64 13.32 -28.05
N ALA A 30 -3.64 13.61 -27.21
CA ALA A 30 -4.12 12.66 -26.22
C ALA A 30 -4.85 11.50 -26.92
N VAL A 31 -4.37 10.28 -26.71
CA VAL A 31 -5.11 9.08 -27.12
C VAL A 31 -6.38 9.00 -26.27
N PRO A 32 -7.59 9.04 -26.88
CA PRO A 32 -8.83 8.97 -26.12
C PRO A 32 -8.90 7.64 -25.37
N TRP A 33 -9.15 7.70 -24.06
CA TRP A 33 -9.48 6.52 -23.29
C TRP A 33 -10.95 6.16 -23.50
N GLU A 34 -11.21 4.99 -24.09
CA GLU A 34 -12.58 4.54 -24.39
C GLU A 34 -13.26 3.80 -23.21
N GLY A 35 -12.51 3.45 -22.16
CA GLY A 35 -13.01 2.67 -21.03
C GLY A 35 -13.82 3.46 -19.99
N GLY A 36 -14.43 4.59 -20.33
CA GLY A 36 -15.19 5.39 -19.35
C GLY A 36 -14.32 6.01 -18.24
N SER A 37 -14.88 6.22 -17.04
CA SER A 37 -14.15 6.90 -15.97
C SER A 37 -13.12 5.98 -15.30
N PRO A 38 -11.83 6.37 -15.21
CA PRO A 38 -10.83 5.62 -14.44
C PRO A 38 -11.21 5.40 -12.96
N ALA A 39 -12.10 6.25 -12.41
CA ALA A 39 -12.59 6.12 -11.04
C ALA A 39 -13.47 4.86 -10.83
N ASP A 40 -14.07 4.34 -11.90
CA ASP A 40 -14.92 3.14 -11.85
C ASP A 40 -14.08 1.84 -11.75
N TYR A 41 -12.78 1.93 -12.04
CA TYR A 41 -11.84 0.81 -11.97
C TYR A 41 -11.30 0.63 -10.56
N VAL A 42 -12.02 -0.12 -9.72
CA VAL A 42 -11.62 -0.39 -8.33
C VAL A 42 -10.17 -0.89 -8.18
N GLY A 43 -9.69 -1.72 -9.12
CA GLY A 43 -8.30 -2.20 -9.11
C GLY A 43 -7.28 -1.09 -9.34
N TRP A 44 -7.59 -0.15 -10.23
CA TRP A 44 -6.74 1.01 -10.49
C TRP A 44 -6.74 1.99 -9.31
N THR A 45 -7.92 2.28 -8.76
CA THR A 45 -8.06 3.09 -7.54
C THR A 45 -7.29 2.50 -6.37
N LEU A 46 -7.30 1.18 -6.19
CA LEU A 46 -6.51 0.49 -5.17
C LEU A 46 -5.00 0.67 -5.37
N ILE A 47 -4.51 0.57 -6.62
CA ILE A 47 -3.09 0.78 -6.94
C ILE A 47 -2.68 2.22 -6.62
N GLN A 48 -3.45 3.21 -7.04
CA GLN A 48 -3.21 4.63 -6.77
C GLN A 48 -3.19 4.93 -5.26
N ALA A 49 -4.20 4.44 -4.53
CA ALA A 49 -4.28 4.60 -3.07
C ALA A 49 -3.08 3.93 -2.37
N SER A 50 -2.71 2.71 -2.78
CA SER A 50 -1.54 2.00 -2.26
C SER A 50 -0.25 2.77 -2.50
N HIS A 51 -0.04 3.32 -3.70
CA HIS A 51 1.15 4.13 -3.99
C HIS A 51 1.21 5.41 -3.15
N ALA A 52 0.08 6.13 -3.04
CA ALA A 52 0.01 7.33 -2.22
C ALA A 52 0.31 7.03 -0.74
N LEU A 53 -0.30 5.98 -0.19
CA LEU A 53 -0.09 5.57 1.19
C LEU A 53 1.34 5.08 1.44
N ASN A 54 1.89 4.27 0.54
CA ASN A 54 3.25 3.76 0.67
C ASN A 54 4.28 4.89 0.70
N ARG A 55 4.16 5.92 -0.13
CA ARG A 55 5.07 7.09 -0.09
C ARG A 55 5.06 7.77 1.29
N HIS A 56 3.88 7.88 1.90
CA HIS A 56 3.75 8.46 3.22
C HIS A 56 4.39 7.58 4.31
N VAL A 57 4.12 6.26 4.27
CA VAL A 57 4.72 5.30 5.20
C VAL A 57 6.24 5.24 5.05
N GLU A 58 6.76 5.29 3.82
CA GLU A 58 8.19 5.33 3.53
C GLU A 58 8.85 6.57 4.14
N ALA A 59 8.25 7.76 3.98
CA ALA A 59 8.79 8.98 4.56
C ALA A 59 8.82 8.90 6.11
N LEU A 60 7.74 8.42 6.70
CA LEU A 60 7.60 8.27 8.15
C LEU A 60 8.62 7.26 8.74
N LEU A 61 8.74 6.08 8.13
CA LEU A 61 9.68 5.05 8.57
C LEU A 61 11.13 5.43 8.24
N GLY A 62 11.36 6.18 7.16
CA GLY A 62 12.66 6.71 6.79
C GLY A 62 13.29 7.56 7.88
N GLY A 63 12.49 8.33 8.63
CA GLY A 63 12.94 9.06 9.81
C GLY A 63 13.46 8.17 10.96
N LEU A 64 13.18 6.87 10.91
CA LEU A 64 13.68 5.84 11.84
C LEU A 64 14.74 4.93 11.19
N GLY A 65 15.17 5.22 9.96
CA GLY A 65 16.08 4.40 9.17
C GLY A 65 15.46 3.12 8.61
N LEU A 66 14.13 2.96 8.68
CA LEU A 66 13.42 1.77 8.25
C LEU A 66 12.77 1.95 6.88
N THR A 67 12.67 0.86 6.12
CA THR A 67 11.73 0.75 5.00
C THR A 67 10.44 0.03 5.43
N PRO A 68 9.30 0.20 4.72
CA PRO A 68 8.07 -0.53 5.02
C PRO A 68 8.25 -2.05 5.04
N THR A 69 9.02 -2.57 4.09
CA THR A 69 9.31 -4.01 3.99
C THR A 69 10.18 -4.50 5.15
N GLN A 70 11.18 -3.72 5.58
CA GLN A 70 12.00 -4.04 6.76
C GLN A 70 11.16 -4.05 8.04
N PHE A 71 10.31 -3.04 8.22
CA PHE A 71 9.34 -2.98 9.32
C PHE A 71 8.43 -4.22 9.33
N GLY A 72 7.87 -4.58 8.17
CA GLY A 72 7.04 -5.78 8.02
C GLY A 72 7.77 -7.06 8.45
N VAL A 73 9.04 -7.23 8.08
CA VAL A 73 9.83 -8.40 8.51
C VAL A 73 10.06 -8.41 10.02
N LEU A 74 10.38 -7.27 10.63
CA LEU A 74 10.54 -7.17 12.09
C LEU A 74 9.24 -7.49 12.84
N VAL A 75 8.09 -7.01 12.35
CA VAL A 75 6.77 -7.37 12.88
C VAL A 75 6.57 -8.89 12.82
N GLN A 76 6.76 -9.52 11.65
CA GLN A 76 6.54 -10.96 11.51
C GLN A 76 7.46 -11.78 12.41
N LEU A 77 8.74 -11.40 12.51
CA LEU A 77 9.71 -12.08 13.38
C LEU A 77 9.43 -11.85 14.87
N SER A 78 8.86 -10.71 15.26
CA SER A 78 8.45 -10.45 16.65
C SER A 78 7.26 -11.30 17.07
N LEU A 79 6.32 -11.57 16.15
CA LEU A 79 5.14 -12.39 16.39
C LEU A 79 5.45 -13.89 16.30
N ARG A 80 6.38 -14.25 15.41
CA ARG A 80 6.74 -15.63 15.09
C ARG A 80 8.26 -15.71 14.93
N PRO A 81 9.00 -15.98 16.02
CA PRO A 81 10.44 -16.20 15.95
C PRO A 81 10.78 -17.39 15.03
N ASP A 82 12.01 -17.40 14.49
CA ASP A 82 12.57 -18.51 13.71
C ASP A 82 11.87 -18.79 12.35
N LEU A 83 11.11 -17.83 11.80
CA LEU A 83 10.60 -17.91 10.43
C LEU A 83 11.74 -17.98 9.40
N GLY A 84 11.60 -18.89 8.43
CA GLY A 84 12.52 -18.99 7.30
C GLY A 84 12.31 -17.89 6.26
N SER A 85 13.34 -17.62 5.44
CA SER A 85 13.29 -16.60 4.38
C SER A 85 12.12 -16.77 3.42
N GLY A 86 11.83 -18.00 2.98
CA GLY A 86 10.69 -18.25 2.09
C GLY A 86 9.32 -17.94 2.73
N GLN A 87 9.18 -18.14 4.04
CA GLN A 87 7.95 -17.80 4.76
C GLN A 87 7.83 -16.28 4.93
N LEU A 88 8.93 -15.61 5.32
CA LEU A 88 8.97 -14.15 5.42
C LEU A 88 8.62 -13.50 4.09
N ALA A 89 9.20 -13.99 2.98
CA ALA A 89 8.94 -13.44 1.64
C ALA A 89 7.44 -13.43 1.31
N ARG A 90 6.74 -14.54 1.59
CA ARG A 90 5.28 -14.62 1.42
C ARG A 90 4.52 -13.69 2.35
N LEU A 91 4.91 -13.61 3.62
CA LEU A 91 4.21 -12.81 4.63
C LEU A 91 4.32 -11.30 4.38
N VAL A 92 5.41 -10.83 3.78
CA VAL A 92 5.61 -9.41 3.45
C VAL A 92 5.47 -9.11 1.95
N LEU A 93 4.95 -10.09 1.18
CA LEU A 93 4.62 -9.96 -0.24
C LEU A 93 5.79 -9.54 -1.14
N VAL A 94 6.97 -10.10 -0.89
CA VAL A 94 8.16 -9.92 -1.74
C VAL A 94 8.66 -11.24 -2.30
N THR A 95 9.55 -11.18 -3.29
CA THR A 95 10.13 -12.40 -3.89
C THR A 95 11.11 -13.08 -2.92
N PRO A 96 11.25 -14.42 -2.97
CA PRO A 96 12.27 -15.12 -2.19
C PRO A 96 13.70 -14.62 -2.45
N GLN A 97 13.98 -14.19 -3.69
CA GLN A 97 15.27 -13.64 -4.11
C GLN A 97 15.58 -12.33 -3.36
N SER A 98 14.63 -11.40 -3.29
CA SER A 98 14.80 -10.11 -2.60
C SER A 98 14.90 -10.27 -1.07
N MET A 99 14.23 -11.27 -0.50
CA MET A 99 14.24 -11.52 0.94
C MET A 99 15.64 -11.81 1.51
N GLY A 100 16.50 -12.50 0.75
CA GLY A 100 17.89 -12.74 1.17
C GLY A 100 18.69 -11.45 1.37
N GLN A 101 18.53 -10.48 0.46
CA GLN A 101 19.15 -9.15 0.59
C GLN A 101 18.56 -8.36 1.74
N LEU A 102 17.24 -8.43 1.92
CA LEU A 102 16.55 -7.75 2.99
C LEU A 102 17.03 -8.23 4.37
N ILE A 103 17.14 -9.55 4.58
CA ILE A 103 17.65 -10.12 5.84
C ILE A 103 19.09 -9.65 6.10
N ARG A 104 19.96 -9.67 5.08
CA ARG A 104 21.33 -9.14 5.21
C ARG A 104 21.36 -7.66 5.56
N SER A 105 20.42 -6.87 5.04
CA SER A 105 20.30 -5.45 5.39
C SER A 105 19.92 -5.26 6.86
N LEU A 106 18.94 -6.04 7.35
CA LEU A 106 18.51 -6.01 8.75
C LEU A 106 19.63 -6.48 9.70
N GLU A 107 20.42 -7.47 9.28
CA GLU A 107 21.57 -7.99 10.02
C GLU A 107 22.70 -6.94 10.10
N ARG A 108 23.02 -6.27 8.99
CA ARG A 108 23.98 -5.16 8.97
C ARG A 108 23.55 -3.98 9.84
N ALA A 109 22.25 -3.71 9.93
CA ALA A 109 21.68 -2.71 10.82
C ALA A 109 21.66 -3.15 12.30
N GLY A 110 22.06 -4.39 12.60
CA GLY A 110 22.06 -4.95 13.96
C GLY A 110 20.66 -5.27 14.49
N TRP A 111 19.62 -5.27 13.65
CA TRP A 111 18.22 -5.48 14.08
C TRP A 111 17.80 -6.94 14.12
N VAL A 112 18.49 -7.81 13.38
CA VAL A 112 18.29 -9.26 13.45
C VAL A 112 19.61 -9.99 13.58
N THR A 113 19.58 -11.17 14.16
CA THR A 113 20.67 -12.16 14.08
C THR A 113 20.26 -13.31 13.18
N ARG A 114 21.24 -13.89 12.51
CA ARG A 114 21.08 -15.08 11.68
C ARG A 114 21.96 -16.20 12.22
N GLU A 115 21.33 -17.24 12.76
CA GLU A 115 22.03 -18.44 13.20
C GLU A 115 21.92 -19.53 12.13
N GLN A 116 23.05 -19.99 11.59
CA GLN A 116 23.08 -21.21 10.82
C GLN A 116 22.92 -22.40 11.76
N GLY A 117 21.94 -23.27 11.53
CA GLY A 117 21.82 -24.48 12.31
C GLY A 117 22.96 -25.44 12.00
N VAL A 118 23.54 -26.05 13.04
CA VAL A 118 24.63 -27.02 12.88
C VAL A 118 24.07 -28.38 12.43
N GLY A 119 24.46 -28.88 11.25
CA GLY A 119 24.09 -30.21 10.73
C GLY A 119 23.20 -30.21 9.48
N ARG A 120 23.16 -31.33 8.76
CA ARG A 120 22.37 -31.50 7.52
C ARG A 120 20.88 -31.27 7.79
N GLY A 121 20.26 -30.39 7.00
CA GLY A 121 18.82 -30.13 7.03
C GLY A 121 18.34 -29.07 8.04
N ARG A 122 19.24 -28.47 8.85
CA ARG A 122 18.81 -27.39 9.76
C ARG A 122 18.58 -26.09 9.01
N ARG A 123 17.39 -25.53 9.22
CA ARG A 123 16.98 -24.24 8.66
C ARG A 123 17.71 -23.10 9.34
N VAL A 124 18.03 -22.06 8.57
CA VAL A 124 18.50 -20.77 9.06
C VAL A 124 17.46 -20.20 10.03
N ARG A 125 17.89 -19.84 11.25
CA ARG A 125 17.03 -19.16 12.22
C ARG A 125 17.32 -17.67 12.20
N ILE A 126 16.26 -16.88 12.15
CA ILE A 126 16.34 -15.42 12.15
C ILE A 126 15.59 -14.92 13.37
N ARG A 127 16.23 -14.07 14.17
CA ARG A 127 15.68 -13.54 15.41
C ARG A 127 15.88 -12.04 15.52
N VAL A 128 14.91 -11.35 16.10
CA VAL A 128 15.01 -9.91 16.36
C VAL A 128 15.94 -9.68 17.56
N THR A 129 16.89 -8.76 17.42
CA THR A 129 17.80 -8.37 18.51
C THR A 129 17.13 -7.39 19.48
N ALA A 130 17.84 -6.97 20.54
CA ALA A 130 17.38 -5.88 21.39
C ALA A 130 17.23 -4.56 20.62
N ALA A 131 18.19 -4.22 19.75
CA ALA A 131 18.12 -3.03 18.90
C ALA A 131 16.96 -3.12 17.89
N GLY A 132 16.72 -4.30 17.32
CA GLY A 132 15.57 -4.56 16.43
C GLY A 132 14.22 -4.39 17.13
N ARG A 133 14.13 -4.78 18.42
CA ARG A 133 12.93 -4.55 19.23
C ARG A 133 12.73 -3.07 19.55
N ASP A 134 13.81 -2.33 19.82
CA ASP A 134 13.71 -0.90 20.09
C ASP A 134 13.24 -0.10 18.86
N VAL A 135 13.83 -0.36 17.69
CA VAL A 135 13.40 0.32 16.46
C VAL A 135 11.96 -0.04 16.11
N LEU A 136 11.56 -1.31 16.31
CA LEU A 136 10.18 -1.74 16.11
C LEU A 136 9.22 -1.02 17.05
N ARG A 137 9.55 -0.91 18.34
CA ARG A 137 8.76 -0.17 19.34
C ARG A 137 8.56 1.30 18.95
N ARG A 138 9.57 1.94 18.38
CA ARG A 138 9.51 3.33 17.89
C ARG A 138 8.69 3.46 16.60
N ALA A 139 8.75 2.47 15.72
CA ALA A 139 8.06 2.48 14.43
C ALA A 139 6.57 2.13 14.53
N THR A 140 6.19 1.23 15.45
CA THR A 140 4.80 0.78 15.63
C THR A 140 3.78 1.91 15.78
N PRO A 141 3.96 2.93 16.65
CA PRO A 141 2.98 4.01 16.76
C PRO A 141 2.90 4.88 15.51
N VAL A 142 4.02 5.04 14.78
CA VAL A 142 4.08 5.84 13.55
C VAL A 142 3.24 5.22 12.44
N VAL A 143 3.37 3.90 12.23
CA VAL A 143 2.51 3.16 11.29
C VAL A 143 1.10 3.00 11.85
N GLY A 144 0.99 2.83 13.17
CA GLY A 144 -0.27 2.64 13.89
C GLY A 144 -1.22 3.83 13.77
N ALA A 145 -0.70 5.06 13.60
CA ALA A 145 -1.50 6.26 13.38
C ALA A 145 -2.39 6.15 12.12
N LEU A 146 -1.99 5.35 11.12
CA LEU A 146 -2.81 5.09 9.93
C LEU A 146 -4.03 4.21 10.21
N ASN A 147 -4.12 3.60 11.39
CA ASN A 147 -5.34 2.89 11.81
C ASN A 147 -6.40 3.82 12.41
N VAL A 148 -6.08 5.10 12.62
CA VAL A 148 -7.04 6.13 13.03
C VAL A 148 -7.85 6.54 11.81
N ALA A 149 -9.17 6.40 11.89
CA ALA A 149 -10.05 6.56 10.73
C ALA A 149 -9.94 7.98 10.14
N GLU A 150 -9.89 8.99 11.01
CA GLU A 150 -9.83 10.41 10.66
C GLU A 150 -8.54 10.77 9.90
N VAL A 151 -7.42 10.09 10.19
CA VAL A 151 -6.15 10.30 9.47
C VAL A 151 -6.28 9.93 7.99
N LEU A 152 -7.16 8.98 7.68
CA LEU A 152 -7.46 8.56 6.31
C LEU A 152 -8.73 9.22 5.75
N GLY A 153 -9.34 10.16 6.48
CA GLY A 153 -10.60 10.79 6.09
C GLY A 153 -11.80 9.84 6.12
N LEU A 154 -11.76 8.81 6.98
CA LEU A 154 -12.80 7.80 7.12
C LEU A 154 -13.54 7.95 8.46
N THR A 155 -14.77 7.48 8.50
CA THR A 155 -15.48 7.11 9.74
C THR A 155 -14.97 5.76 10.28
N VAL A 156 -15.32 5.45 11.53
CA VAL A 156 -14.95 4.18 12.19
C VAL A 156 -15.54 2.99 11.42
N GLU A 157 -16.79 3.12 10.97
CA GLU A 157 -17.52 2.13 10.20
C GLU A 157 -16.89 1.92 8.82
N GLU A 158 -16.61 3.00 8.09
CA GLU A 158 -15.96 2.93 6.76
C GLU A 158 -14.59 2.27 6.86
N ARG A 159 -13.79 2.60 7.89
CA ARG A 159 -12.50 1.94 8.13
C ARG A 159 -12.66 0.43 8.31
N TRP A 160 -13.67 0.00 9.08
CA TRP A 160 -13.94 -1.41 9.31
C TRP A 160 -14.34 -2.13 8.01
N VAL A 161 -15.23 -1.53 7.24
CA VAL A 161 -15.67 -2.04 5.93
C VAL A 161 -14.49 -2.11 4.97
N LEU A 162 -13.72 -1.03 4.85
CA LEU A 162 -12.55 -0.95 3.98
C LEU A 162 -11.53 -2.04 4.34
N ASN A 163 -11.15 -2.18 5.61
CA ASN A 163 -10.18 -3.18 6.04
C ASN A 163 -10.66 -4.61 5.74
N ARG A 164 -11.94 -4.90 5.96
CA ARG A 164 -12.54 -6.19 5.60
C ARG A 164 -12.47 -6.45 4.09
N LEU A 165 -12.82 -5.47 3.27
CA LEU A 165 -12.80 -5.61 1.81
C LEU A 165 -11.37 -5.74 1.28
N LEU A 166 -10.42 -4.97 1.81
CA LEU A 166 -9.01 -5.06 1.45
C LEU A 166 -8.43 -6.44 1.79
N HIS A 167 -8.78 -7.02 2.94
CA HIS A 167 -8.41 -8.41 3.25
C HIS A 167 -8.98 -9.39 2.23
N LYS A 168 -10.27 -9.27 1.88
CA LYS A 168 -10.90 -10.12 0.87
C LYS A 168 -10.20 -10.01 -0.49
N VAL A 169 -9.86 -8.79 -0.92
CA VAL A 169 -9.14 -8.55 -2.18
C VAL A 169 -7.72 -9.13 -2.11
N ARG A 170 -6.96 -8.84 -1.06
CA ARG A 170 -5.59 -9.36 -0.86
C ARG A 170 -5.57 -10.88 -0.93
N ASP A 171 -6.47 -11.54 -0.20
CA ASP A 171 -6.53 -13.00 -0.13
C ASP A 171 -6.89 -13.59 -1.50
N ALA A 172 -7.81 -12.96 -2.23
CA ALA A 172 -8.13 -13.36 -3.60
C ALA A 172 -6.94 -13.20 -4.56
N VAL A 173 -6.22 -12.07 -4.54
CA VAL A 173 -5.13 -11.80 -5.51
C VAL A 173 -3.82 -12.53 -5.21
N THR A 174 -3.65 -13.01 -3.98
CA THR A 174 -2.46 -13.78 -3.56
C THR A 174 -2.67 -15.30 -3.64
N ALA A 175 -3.89 -15.75 -3.92
CA ALA A 175 -4.18 -17.16 -4.19
C ALA A 175 -3.41 -17.65 -5.44
N PRO A 176 -2.83 -18.86 -5.43
CA PRO A 176 -2.08 -19.40 -6.56
C PRO A 176 -2.85 -19.39 -7.89
N GLU A 177 -4.16 -19.61 -7.83
CA GLU A 177 -5.05 -19.76 -8.97
C GLU A 177 -5.55 -18.42 -9.53
N PHE A 178 -5.23 -17.30 -8.86
CA PHE A 178 -5.79 -15.99 -9.21
C PHE A 178 -5.54 -15.59 -10.66
N ARG A 179 -4.31 -15.81 -11.16
CA ARG A 179 -3.93 -15.43 -12.52
C ARG A 179 -4.73 -16.19 -13.57
N ASP A 180 -4.97 -17.48 -13.34
CA ASP A 180 -5.71 -18.33 -14.26
C ASP A 180 -7.19 -17.97 -14.24
N ASN A 181 -7.74 -17.72 -13.04
CA ASN A 181 -9.12 -17.25 -12.86
C ASN A 181 -9.36 -15.87 -13.50
N ALA A 182 -8.41 -14.94 -13.36
CA ALA A 182 -8.51 -13.61 -13.95
C ALA A 182 -8.44 -13.68 -15.49
N ARG A 183 -7.52 -14.47 -16.05
CA ARG A 183 -7.41 -14.67 -17.50
C ARG A 183 -8.67 -15.29 -18.09
N ALA A 184 -9.21 -16.32 -17.45
CA ALA A 184 -10.44 -16.98 -17.90
C ALA A 184 -11.63 -16.01 -17.92
N ARG A 185 -11.73 -15.12 -16.91
CA ARG A 185 -12.76 -14.07 -16.86
C ARG A 185 -12.60 -13.02 -17.95
N ILE A 186 -11.38 -12.50 -18.15
CA ILE A 186 -11.10 -11.52 -19.21
C ILE A 186 -11.40 -12.11 -20.60
N ALA A 187 -11.13 -13.41 -20.80
CA ALA A 187 -11.45 -14.09 -22.06
C ALA A 187 -12.95 -14.35 -22.25
N ALA A 188 -13.73 -14.46 -21.17
CA ALA A 188 -15.17 -14.72 -21.21
C ALA A 188 -16.03 -13.44 -21.34
N ASP A 189 -15.47 -12.28 -20.98
CA ASP A 189 -16.15 -10.98 -21.03
C ASP A 189 -15.13 -9.91 -21.52
N PRO A 190 -14.96 -9.75 -22.83
CA PRO A 190 -13.96 -8.83 -23.40
C PRO A 190 -14.33 -7.34 -23.31
N GLY A 191 -15.53 -7.01 -22.80
CA GLY A 191 -16.08 -5.65 -22.76
C GLY A 191 -17.49 -5.58 -23.32
#